data_AF-A0AA91Z8B5-F1
#
_entry.id   AF-A0AA91Z8B5-F1
#
_cell.length_a   1.000
_cell.length_b   1.000
_cell.length_c   1.000
_cell.angle_alpha   90.00
_cell.angle_beta   90.00
_cell.angle_gamma   90.00
#
_symmetry.space_group_name_H-M   'P 1'
#
loop_
_entity.id
_entity.type
_entity.pdbx_description
1 polymer ?
#
loop_
_entity_poly.entity_id
_entity_poly.type
_entity_poly.pdbx_seq_one_letter_code
_entity_poly.pdbx_strand_id
1 'polypeptide(L)'
;MNDVTASLPLMLKHLRLGSIKDHWQPLVDKAVTEHWRPEQYLSELCTLELALREDKRLQRYLKEATLPPGKQLGSFNFAVVTEVTKPHISQLISQTDWVKRGGMPKAGFAKDEAAQAASFGSRLASNAN
;
A
#
# COMPACT_ATOMS: atom_id res chain seq x y z
N MET A 1 5.94 -11.63 39.52
CA MET A 1 5.56 -10.97 38.26
C MET A 1 6.42 -9.73 38.16
N ASN A 2 7.25 -9.63 37.13
CA ASN A 2 8.27 -8.57 37.05
C ASN A 2 7.60 -7.24 36.69
N ASP A 3 7.70 -6.21 37.53
CA ASP A 3 7.06 -4.90 37.30
C ASP A 3 7.45 -4.25 35.94
N VAL A 4 8.61 -4.65 35.41
CA VAL A 4 9.10 -4.26 34.08
C VAL A 4 8.20 -4.79 32.95
N THR A 5 7.63 -5.98 33.05
CA THR A 5 6.73 -6.51 32.01
C THR A 5 5.33 -5.93 32.08
N ALA A 6 4.89 -5.47 33.26
CA ALA A 6 3.59 -4.82 33.45
C ALA A 6 3.56 -3.38 32.89
N SER A 7 4.69 -2.67 32.95
CA SER A 7 4.83 -1.30 32.41
C SER A 7 5.10 -1.25 30.91
N LEU A 8 5.62 -2.32 30.32
CA LEU A 8 6.00 -2.39 28.90
C LEU A 8 4.85 -2.07 27.92
N PRO A 9 3.60 -2.59 28.08
CA PRO A 9 2.48 -2.22 27.21
C PRO A 9 2.14 -0.72 27.26
N LEU A 10 2.29 -0.08 28.42
CA LEU A 10 2.07 1.36 28.59
C LEU A 10 3.15 2.17 27.87
N MET A 11 4.42 1.79 28.01
CA MET A 11 5.54 2.42 27.30
C MET A 11 5.38 2.31 25.79
N LEU A 12 5.06 1.11 25.28
CA LEU A 12 4.84 0.89 23.85
C LEU A 12 3.67 1.70 23.29
N LYS A 13 2.62 1.89 24.10
CA LYS A 13 1.50 2.78 23.75
C LYS A 13 1.96 4.22 23.59
N HIS A 14 2.78 4.75 24.51
CA HIS A 14 3.32 6.11 24.41
C HIS A 14 4.26 6.29 23.21
N LEU A 15 5.02 5.25 22.85
CA LEU A 15 5.88 5.24 21.67
C LEU A 15 5.13 5.00 20.35
N ARG A 16 3.80 4.77 20.40
CA ARG A 16 2.94 4.44 19.25
C ARG A 16 3.37 3.16 18.53
N LEU A 17 3.97 2.20 19.24
CA LEU A 17 4.39 0.89 18.74
C LEU A 17 3.26 -0.13 18.95
N GLY A 18 2.18 0.05 18.19
CA GLY A 18 0.95 -0.72 18.37
C GLY A 18 1.12 -2.21 18.07
N SER A 19 1.85 -2.56 17.01
CA SER A 19 2.01 -3.96 16.61
C SER A 19 2.93 -4.69 17.58
N ILE A 20 4.04 -4.07 17.98
CA ILE A 20 4.94 -4.62 19.00
C ILE A 20 4.18 -4.86 20.30
N LYS A 21 3.34 -3.91 20.73
CA LYS A 21 2.52 -4.04 21.94
C LYS A 21 1.61 -5.27 21.91
N ASP A 22 1.09 -5.63 20.75
CA ASP A 22 0.14 -6.74 20.62
C ASP A 22 0.85 -8.08 20.33
N HIS A 23 2.07 -8.07 19.79
CA HIS A 23 2.77 -9.28 19.32
C HIS A 23 4.04 -9.65 20.10
N TRP A 24 4.52 -8.83 21.03
CA TRP A 24 5.76 -9.12 21.77
C TRP A 24 5.69 -10.43 22.56
N GLN A 25 4.56 -10.72 23.24
CA GLN A 25 4.38 -11.95 24.03
C GLN A 25 4.46 -13.22 23.17
N PRO A 26 3.62 -13.37 22.11
CA PRO A 26 3.74 -14.53 21.21
C PRO A 26 5.12 -14.69 20.57
N LEU A 27 5.78 -13.56 20.27
CA LEU A 27 7.11 -13.60 19.65
C LEU A 27 8.20 -14.03 20.64
N VAL A 28 8.03 -13.73 21.95
CA VAL A 28 8.91 -14.25 23.01
C VAL A 28 8.79 -15.77 23.08
N ASP A 29 7.59 -16.32 23.10
CA ASP A 29 7.38 -17.76 23.16
C ASP A 29 8.07 -18.46 21.97
N LYS A 30 7.91 -17.90 20.77
CA LYS A 30 8.61 -18.37 19.56
C LYS A 30 10.13 -18.26 19.70
N ALA A 31 10.65 -17.12 20.14
CA ALA A 31 12.08 -16.89 20.32
C ALA A 31 12.70 -17.85 21.34
N VAL A 32 11.98 -18.18 22.42
CA VAL A 32 12.41 -19.16 23.41
C VAL A 32 12.46 -20.56 22.80
N THR A 33 11.43 -20.96 22.04
CA THR A 33 11.40 -22.29 21.40
C THR A 33 12.50 -22.46 20.35
N GLU A 34 12.75 -21.43 19.54
CA GLU A 34 13.73 -21.44 18.46
C GLU A 34 15.12 -20.97 18.92
N HIS A 35 15.29 -20.69 20.22
CA HIS A 35 16.56 -20.26 20.83
C HIS A 35 17.17 -19.02 20.14
N TRP A 36 16.32 -18.06 19.78
CA TRP A 36 16.75 -16.84 19.12
C TRP A 36 17.65 -16.00 20.01
N ARG A 37 18.63 -15.36 19.38
CA ARG A 37 19.41 -14.32 20.05
C ARG A 37 18.56 -13.08 20.31
N PRO A 38 18.85 -12.29 21.35
CA PRO A 38 18.11 -11.06 21.65
C PRO A 38 18.07 -10.07 20.48
N GLU A 39 19.14 -9.98 19.68
CA GLU A 39 19.21 -9.12 18.50
C GLU A 39 18.24 -9.59 17.41
N GLN A 40 18.11 -10.91 17.22
CA GLN A 40 17.18 -11.50 16.26
C GLN A 40 15.73 -11.22 16.68
N TYR A 41 15.40 -11.46 17.95
CA TYR A 41 14.09 -11.14 18.51
C TYR A 41 13.70 -9.66 18.29
N LEU A 42 14.62 -8.73 18.58
CA LEU A 42 14.37 -7.30 18.38
C LEU A 42 14.19 -6.95 16.88
N SER A 43 15.00 -7.55 16.01
CA SER A 43 14.90 -7.32 14.56
C SER A 43 13.57 -7.80 13.98
N GLU A 44 13.08 -8.96 14.45
CA GLU A 44 11.80 -9.53 14.03
C GLU A 44 10.62 -8.67 14.50
N LEU A 45 10.64 -8.20 15.75
CA LEU A 45 9.63 -7.24 16.23
C LEU A 45 9.58 -5.96 15.39
N CYS A 46 10.74 -5.40 15.07
CA CYS A 46 10.82 -4.19 14.26
C CYS A 46 10.31 -4.44 12.83
N THR A 47 10.65 -5.59 12.25
CA THR A 47 10.19 -6.00 10.92
C THR A 47 8.67 -6.13 10.86
N LEU A 48 8.08 -6.77 11.87
CA LEU A 48 6.63 -6.90 12.01
C LEU A 48 5.94 -5.54 12.12
N GLU A 49 6.45 -4.64 12.96
CA GLU A 49 5.89 -3.28 13.11
C GLU A 49 5.93 -2.50 11.80
N LEU A 50 7.05 -2.56 11.07
CA LEU A 50 7.19 -1.88 9.79
C LEU A 50 6.20 -2.43 8.76
N ALA A 51 6.09 -3.76 8.64
CA ALA A 51 5.17 -4.41 7.70
C ALA A 51 3.71 -3.99 7.96
N LEU A 52 3.25 -4.04 9.21
CA LEU A 52 1.87 -3.65 9.54
C LEU A 52 1.60 -2.15 9.36
N ARG A 53 2.61 -1.29 9.51
CA ARG A 53 2.47 0.14 9.20
C ARG A 53 2.31 0.37 7.70
N GLU A 54 3.10 -0.31 6.88
CA GLU A 54 2.97 -0.22 5.42
C GLU A 54 1.62 -0.74 4.96
N ASP A 55 1.14 -1.86 5.49
CA ASP A 55 -0.20 -2.37 5.19
C ASP A 55 -1.29 -1.38 5.58
N LYS A 56 -1.22 -0.78 6.78
CA LYS A 56 -2.20 0.24 7.19
C LYS A 56 -2.16 1.48 6.30
N ARG A 57 -0.96 1.90 5.84
CA ARG A 57 -0.82 3.00 4.88
C ARG A 57 -1.45 2.64 3.54
N LEU A 58 -1.18 1.43 3.02
CA LEU A 58 -1.76 0.92 1.78
C LEU A 58 -3.29 0.87 1.86
N GLN A 59 -3.85 0.29 2.94
CA GLN A 59 -5.29 0.21 3.16
C GLN A 59 -5.95 1.60 3.23
N ARG A 60 -5.29 2.56 3.88
CA ARG A 60 -5.75 3.95 3.89
C ARG A 60 -5.78 4.53 2.47
N TYR A 61 -4.71 4.37 1.69
CA TYR A 61 -4.67 4.85 0.31
C TYR A 61 -5.74 4.17 -0.57
N LEU A 62 -5.96 2.87 -0.40
CA LEU A 62 -7.03 2.16 -1.11
C LEU A 62 -8.42 2.69 -0.74
N LYS A 63 -8.66 3.00 0.54
CA LYS A 63 -9.91 3.58 1.01
C LYS A 63 -10.10 5.02 0.51
N GLU A 64 -9.06 5.84 0.58
CA GLU A 64 -9.05 7.24 0.10
C GLU A 64 -9.23 7.32 -1.42
N ALA A 65 -8.71 6.34 -2.17
CA ALA A 65 -8.90 6.30 -3.61
C ALA A 65 -10.35 5.98 -4.03
N THR A 66 -11.22 5.57 -3.09
CA THR A 66 -12.67 5.35 -3.31
C THR A 66 -12.98 4.57 -4.60
N LEU A 67 -12.15 3.58 -4.94
CA LEU A 67 -12.36 2.82 -6.17
C LEU A 67 -13.68 2.04 -6.06
N PRO A 68 -14.60 2.20 -7.02
CA PRO A 68 -15.79 1.36 -7.09
C PRO A 68 -15.40 -0.13 -7.13
N PRO A 69 -16.13 -1.01 -6.44
CA PRO A 69 -15.90 -2.45 -6.53
C PRO A 69 -15.99 -2.88 -8.01
N GLY A 70 -14.93 -3.50 -8.53
CA GLY A 70 -14.82 -3.88 -9.95
C GLY A 70 -14.01 -2.93 -10.83
N LYS A 71 -13.59 -1.74 -10.35
CA LYS A 71 -12.59 -0.89 -11.03
C LYS A 71 -11.17 -1.23 -10.59
N GLN A 72 -10.79 -2.50 -10.73
CA GLN A 72 -9.38 -2.87 -10.74
C GLN A 72 -8.90 -2.89 -12.19
N LEU A 73 -7.65 -2.49 -12.42
CA LEU A 73 -7.08 -2.50 -13.76
C LEU A 73 -7.12 -3.89 -14.42
N GLY A 74 -7.14 -4.95 -13.60
CA GLY A 74 -7.25 -6.34 -14.04
C GLY A 74 -8.64 -6.73 -14.58
N SER A 75 -9.71 -6.08 -14.13
CA SER A 75 -11.09 -6.30 -14.62
C SER A 75 -11.52 -5.27 -15.67
N PHE A 76 -10.64 -4.36 -16.06
CA PHE A 76 -10.96 -3.35 -17.07
C PHE A 76 -10.99 -3.96 -18.47
N ASN A 77 -12.12 -3.79 -19.17
CA ASN A 77 -12.25 -4.22 -20.56
C ASN A 77 -11.62 -3.20 -21.51
N PHE A 78 -10.34 -3.41 -21.83
CA PHE A 78 -9.58 -2.58 -22.78
C PHE A 78 -10.12 -2.61 -24.23
N ALA A 79 -11.05 -3.50 -24.56
CA ALA A 79 -11.66 -3.52 -25.89
C ALA A 79 -12.65 -2.36 -26.12
N VAL A 80 -13.10 -1.68 -25.05
CA VAL A 80 -14.07 -0.57 -25.12
C VAL A 80 -13.37 0.79 -25.31
N VAL A 81 -12.06 0.87 -25.06
CA VAL A 81 -11.27 2.10 -25.17
C VAL A 81 -10.32 1.99 -26.36
N THR A 82 -10.58 2.76 -27.41
CA THR A 82 -9.75 2.81 -28.63
C THR A 82 -8.47 3.63 -28.47
N GLU A 83 -8.41 4.50 -27.45
CA GLU A 83 -7.33 5.47 -27.27
C GLU A 83 -6.18 4.96 -26.37
N VAL A 84 -6.41 3.92 -25.55
CA VAL A 84 -5.42 3.46 -24.57
C VAL A 84 -5.17 1.96 -24.68
N THR A 85 -4.01 1.60 -25.23
CA THR A 85 -3.61 0.20 -25.43
C THR A 85 -3.08 -0.42 -24.14
N LYS A 86 -3.56 -1.63 -23.80
CA LYS A 86 -3.11 -2.43 -22.65
C LYS A 86 -1.57 -2.47 -22.43
N PRO A 87 -0.69 -2.67 -23.44
CA PRO A 87 0.76 -2.63 -23.26
C PRO A 87 1.29 -1.28 -22.77
N HIS A 88 0.67 -0.16 -23.18
CA HIS A 88 1.07 1.17 -22.74
C HIS A 88 0.77 1.39 -21.25
N ILE A 89 -0.40 0.93 -20.80
CA ILE A 89 -0.76 0.94 -19.38
C ILE A 89 0.17 0.02 -18.59
N SER A 90 0.48 -1.18 -19.07
CA SER A 90 1.43 -2.09 -18.43
C SER A 90 2.82 -1.46 -18.28
N GLN A 91 3.26 -0.68 -19.27
CA GLN A 91 4.53 0.07 -19.20
C GLN A 91 4.46 1.19 -18.15
N LEU A 92 3.34 1.90 -18.02
CA LEU A 92 3.14 2.93 -17.02
C LEU A 92 3.13 2.38 -15.58
N ILE A 93 2.59 1.18 -15.39
CA ILE A 93 2.61 0.47 -14.11
C ILE A 93 4.04 0.03 -13.76
N SER A 94 4.79 -0.49 -14.73
CA SER A 94 6.15 -0.97 -14.47
C SER A 94 7.14 0.17 -14.23
N GLN A 95 6.95 1.32 -14.88
CA GLN A 95 7.77 2.51 -14.72
C GLN A 95 7.13 3.47 -13.71
N THR A 96 7.28 3.24 -12.40
CA THR A 96 6.70 4.10 -11.35
C THR A 96 7.48 5.39 -11.07
N ASP A 97 8.56 5.66 -11.79
CA ASP A 97 9.43 6.80 -11.53
C ASP A 97 8.74 8.17 -11.73
N TRP A 98 7.67 8.23 -12.53
CA TRP A 98 6.87 9.45 -12.70
C TRP A 98 6.10 9.79 -11.41
N VAL A 99 5.62 8.78 -10.68
CA VAL A 99 4.94 8.95 -9.38
C VAL A 99 5.87 9.58 -8.36
N LYS A 100 7.13 9.11 -8.30
CA LYS A 100 8.16 9.64 -7.39
C LYS A 100 8.55 11.09 -7.70
N ARG A 101 8.42 11.51 -8.95
CA ARG A 101 8.75 12.87 -9.41
C ARG A 101 7.57 13.84 -9.36
N GLY A 102 6.39 13.40 -8.92
CA GLY A 102 5.19 14.23 -8.87
C GLY A 102 4.75 14.78 -10.23
N GLY A 103 5.14 14.12 -11.32
CA GLY A 103 4.89 14.58 -12.69
C GLY A 103 4.14 13.55 -13.52
N MET A 104 3.49 14.00 -14.59
CA MET A 104 2.84 13.11 -15.55
C MET A 104 3.90 12.22 -16.24
N PRO A 105 3.59 10.96 -16.57
CA PRO A 105 4.45 10.14 -17.42
C PRO A 105 4.73 10.88 -18.73
N LYS A 106 6.01 11.08 -19.06
CA LYS A 106 6.43 11.75 -20.31
C LYS A 106 6.27 10.87 -21.56
N ALA A 107 5.78 9.64 -21.41
CA ALA A 107 5.53 8.75 -22.52
C ALA A 107 4.10 8.95 -23.02
N GLY A 108 3.94 9.72 -24.09
CA GLY A 108 2.81 9.52 -25.02
C GLY A 108 1.69 10.55 -25.04
N PHE A 109 1.53 11.43 -24.05
CA PHE A 109 0.54 12.50 -24.12
C PHE A 109 1.04 13.61 -25.05
N ALA A 110 0.82 13.45 -26.36
CA ALA A 110 0.94 14.54 -27.31
C ALA A 110 0.01 15.68 -26.87
N LYS A 111 0.47 16.93 -27.01
CA LYS A 111 -0.11 18.16 -26.45
C LYS A 111 -1.58 18.48 -26.83
N ASP A 112 -2.27 17.62 -27.58
CA ASP A 112 -3.58 17.90 -28.16
C ASP A 112 -4.76 17.36 -27.30
N GLU A 113 -4.48 16.76 -26.13
CA GLU A 113 -5.44 16.00 -25.31
C GLU A 113 -6.18 16.75 -24.18
N ALA A 114 -6.15 18.09 -24.12
CA ALA A 114 -7.01 18.80 -23.16
C ALA A 114 -8.52 18.51 -23.40
N ALA A 115 -8.89 18.18 -24.64
CA ALA A 115 -10.24 17.75 -25.01
C ALA A 115 -10.53 16.26 -24.71
N GLN A 116 -9.51 15.39 -24.75
CA GLN A 116 -9.66 13.94 -24.50
C GLN A 116 -9.63 13.59 -23.01
N ALA A 117 -8.87 14.31 -22.18
CA ALA A 117 -8.94 14.16 -20.73
C ALA A 117 -10.36 14.44 -20.17
N ALA A 118 -11.06 15.42 -20.76
CA ALA A 118 -12.45 15.73 -20.42
C ALA A 118 -13.45 14.65 -20.90
N SER A 119 -13.18 14.02 -22.06
CA SER A 119 -14.02 12.93 -22.58
C SER A 119 -13.80 11.62 -21.81
N PHE A 120 -12.57 11.34 -21.36
CA PHE A 120 -12.23 10.17 -20.54
C PHE A 120 -12.98 10.17 -19.21
N GLY A 121 -13.04 11.33 -18.53
CA GLY A 121 -13.83 11.50 -17.29
C GLY A 121 -15.31 11.18 -17.47
N SER A 122 -15.93 11.63 -18.57
CA SER A 122 -17.34 11.32 -18.89
C SER A 122 -17.57 9.85 -19.24
N ARG A 123 -16.63 9.21 -19.96
CA ARG A 123 -16.74 7.79 -20.38
C ARG A 123 -16.50 6.82 -19.22
N LEU A 124 -15.65 7.18 -18.25
CA LEU A 124 -15.48 6.42 -17.00
C LEU A 124 -16.73 6.43 -16.09
N ALA A 125 -17.57 7.45 -16.21
CA ALA A 125 -18.86 7.53 -15.50
C ALA A 125 -19.96 6.71 -16.22
N SER A 126 -19.94 6.68 -17.55
CA SER A 126 -20.93 5.93 -18.34
C SER A 126 -20.75 4.41 -18.34
N ASN A 127 -19.54 3.90 -18.13
CA ASN A 127 -19.24 2.45 -18.16
C ASN A 127 -19.26 1.79 -16.76
N ALA A 128 -19.88 2.44 -15.78
CA ALA A 128 -20.01 1.97 -14.40
C ALA A 128 -21.45 1.65 -14.00
N ASN A 129 -22.34 1.46 -14.99
CA ASN A 129 -23.72 1.00 -14.81
C ASN A 129 -23.90 -0.36 -15.48
#